data_AF-A0A0V0S152-F1
#
_entry.id   AF-A0A0V0S152-F1
#
_cell.length_a   1.000
_cell.length_b   1.000
_cell.length_c   1.000
_cell.angle_alpha   90.00
_cell.angle_beta   90.00
_cell.angle_gamma   90.00
#
_symmetry.space_group_name_H-M   'P 1'
#
loop_
_entity.id
_entity.type
_entity.pdbx_description
1 polymer ?
#
loop_
_entity_poly.entity_id
_entity_poly.type
_entity_poly.pdbx_seq_one_letter_code
_entity_poly.pdbx_strand_id
1 'polypeptide(L)'
;MLLPARSVLSVIVDFFPISMCYRNLVYGKNNKLPLKGDKAAYFDFNTEKLQKHCCINYFIQGEDVVLKDYSEYPSWLEELLAKDSPHSLSPEDYEYWRQLKKKDRRFKRKRNFFRFRSSFVQRYYLDQGKHDAFN
;
A
#
# COMPACT_ATOMS: atom_id res chain seq x y z
N MET A 1 26.02 46.24 -18.52
CA MET A 1 24.71 45.55 -18.58
C MET A 1 24.78 44.35 -17.67
N LEU A 2 24.02 44.38 -16.58
CA LEU A 2 24.05 43.41 -15.49
C LEU A 2 23.27 42.14 -15.90
N LEU A 3 23.91 40.97 -15.81
CA LEU A 3 23.21 39.69 -15.84
C LEU A 3 22.48 39.52 -14.49
N PRO A 4 21.15 39.30 -14.45
CA PRO A 4 20.48 39.06 -13.19
C PRO A 4 20.89 37.68 -12.64
N ALA A 5 21.47 37.71 -11.43
CA ALA A 5 21.77 36.53 -10.65
C ALA A 5 20.50 35.71 -10.42
N ARG A 6 20.46 34.48 -10.96
CA ARG A 6 19.41 33.51 -10.64
C ARG A 6 19.62 33.04 -9.20
N SER A 7 18.67 33.40 -8.36
CA SER A 7 18.56 32.96 -6.97
C SER A 7 18.63 31.43 -6.85
N VAL A 8 19.54 30.96 -5.97
CA VAL A 8 19.75 29.54 -5.61
C VAL A 8 18.50 28.92 -4.96
N LEU A 9 17.49 29.72 -4.59
CA LEU A 9 16.21 29.26 -4.05
C LEU A 9 15.28 28.62 -5.10
N SER A 10 15.63 28.69 -6.39
CA SER A 10 14.81 28.11 -7.47
C SER A 10 15.06 26.61 -7.73
N VAL A 11 16.03 25.98 -7.07
CA VAL A 11 16.41 24.58 -7.34
C VAL A 11 15.61 23.56 -6.50
N ILE A 12 14.88 24.00 -5.47
CA ILE A 12 14.22 23.07 -4.51
C ILE A 12 12.74 22.78 -4.85
N VAL A 13 12.12 23.51 -5.79
CA VAL A 13 10.68 23.35 -6.06
C VAL A 13 10.38 22.32 -7.16
N ASP A 14 11.40 21.82 -7.88
CA ASP A 14 11.19 20.89 -8.99
C ASP A 14 11.30 19.40 -8.61
N PHE A 15 11.11 19.06 -7.32
CA PHE A 15 10.67 17.71 -6.97
C PHE A 15 9.15 17.62 -7.18
N PHE A 16 8.79 17.64 -8.47
CA PHE A 16 7.47 17.32 -8.98
C PHE A 16 6.82 16.20 -8.14
N PRO A 17 5.65 16.44 -7.51
CA PRO A 17 4.82 15.36 -7.03
C PRO A 17 4.30 14.59 -8.25
N ILE A 18 5.09 13.61 -8.70
CA ILE A 18 4.65 12.62 -9.67
C ILE A 18 3.45 11.91 -9.03
N SER A 19 2.29 12.09 -9.65
CA SER A 19 1.06 11.31 -9.46
C SER A 19 0.08 11.70 -8.34
N MET A 20 -0.35 12.96 -8.29
CA MET A 20 -1.81 13.17 -8.17
C MET A 20 -2.41 13.11 -9.58
N CYS A 21 -2.40 11.92 -10.18
CA CYS A 21 -3.40 11.62 -11.18
C CYS A 21 -4.73 11.78 -10.46
N TYR A 22 -5.60 12.64 -10.99
CA TYR A 22 -7.02 12.66 -10.68
C TYR A 22 -7.58 11.27 -11.02
N ARG A 23 -7.39 10.31 -10.11
CA ARG A 23 -8.09 9.04 -10.15
C ARG A 23 -9.53 9.42 -9.85
N ASN A 24 -10.37 9.20 -10.84
CA ASN A 24 -11.82 9.34 -10.78
C ASN A 24 -12.31 9.02 -9.36
N LEU A 25 -12.97 10.02 -8.77
CA LEU A 25 -13.53 9.92 -7.44
C LEU A 25 -14.30 8.61 -7.30
N VAL A 26 -13.98 7.84 -6.25
CA VAL A 26 -14.75 6.65 -5.87
C VAL A 26 -16.11 7.16 -5.41
N TYR A 27 -17.08 7.15 -6.32
CA TYR A 27 -18.47 7.38 -5.93
C TYR A 27 -18.89 6.18 -5.11
N GLY A 28 -19.25 6.41 -3.84
CA GLY A 28 -20.02 5.42 -3.10
C GLY A 28 -21.31 5.15 -3.86
N LYS A 29 -21.95 4.00 -3.61
CA LYS A 29 -23.11 3.47 -4.35
C LYS A 29 -24.30 4.42 -4.59
N ASN A 30 -24.30 5.58 -3.95
CA ASN A 30 -25.34 6.60 -4.01
C ASN A 30 -24.99 7.79 -4.92
N ASN A 31 -24.04 7.64 -5.86
CA ASN A 31 -23.52 8.74 -6.70
C ASN A 31 -23.01 9.95 -5.89
N LYS A 32 -22.64 9.72 -4.63
CA LYS A 32 -22.16 10.73 -3.68
C LYS A 32 -20.79 10.31 -3.16
N LEU A 33 -19.94 11.30 -2.92
CA LEU A 33 -18.66 11.07 -2.26
C LEU A 33 -18.93 10.71 -0.81
N PRO A 34 -18.37 9.60 -0.32
CA PRO A 34 -18.46 9.27 1.10
C PRO A 34 -17.79 10.37 1.94
N LEU A 35 -18.41 10.75 3.05
CA LEU A 35 -17.74 11.61 4.03
C LEU A 35 -16.52 10.88 4.58
N LYS A 36 -15.46 11.62 4.88
CA LYS A 36 -14.20 11.07 5.40
C LYS A 36 -14.46 10.38 6.75
N GLY A 37 -14.56 9.06 6.73
CA GLY A 37 -14.82 8.23 7.93
C GLY A 37 -15.93 7.20 7.75
N ASP A 38 -16.80 7.37 6.75
CA ASP A 38 -17.97 6.51 6.55
C ASP A 38 -17.60 5.24 5.79
N LYS A 39 -17.14 4.23 6.54
CA LYS A 39 -16.79 2.91 5.97
C LYS A 39 -17.97 2.25 5.25
N ALA A 40 -19.19 2.46 5.74
CA ALA A 40 -20.41 1.88 5.19
C ALA A 40 -20.66 2.30 3.73
N ALA A 41 -20.16 3.46 3.30
CA ALA A 41 -20.36 3.95 1.94
C ALA A 41 -19.49 3.25 0.89
N TYR A 42 -18.46 2.50 1.32
CA TYR A 42 -17.54 1.78 0.44
C TYR A 42 -17.90 0.30 0.26
N PHE A 43 -18.56 -0.31 1.24
CA PHE A 43 -18.82 -1.76 1.23
C PHE A 43 -20.26 -2.08 0.79
N ASP A 44 -20.45 -3.29 0.25
CA ASP A 44 -21.78 -3.90 0.22
C ASP A 44 -22.04 -4.66 1.49
N PHE A 45 -23.28 -4.61 1.96
CA PHE A 45 -23.76 -5.44 3.04
C PHE A 45 -24.81 -6.44 2.56
N ASN A 46 -25.24 -6.36 1.29
CA ASN A 46 -26.13 -7.35 0.72
C ASN A 46 -25.38 -8.66 0.46
N THR A 47 -25.66 -9.67 1.29
CA THR A 47 -25.05 -11.00 1.23
C THR A 47 -25.33 -11.72 -0.09
N GLU A 48 -26.54 -11.62 -0.62
CA GLU A 48 -26.93 -12.29 -1.88
C GLU A 48 -26.13 -11.74 -3.07
N LYS A 49 -25.91 -10.42 -3.08
CA LYS A 49 -25.11 -9.76 -4.11
C LYS A 49 -23.63 -10.17 -4.00
N LEU A 50 -23.08 -10.18 -2.78
CA LEU A 50 -21.69 -10.56 -2.53
C LEU A 50 -21.39 -12.04 -2.84
N GLN A 51 -22.38 -12.91 -2.73
CA GLN A 51 -22.24 -14.32 -3.10
C GLN A 51 -22.19 -14.55 -4.61
N LYS A 52 -22.88 -13.70 -5.39
CA LYS A 52 -23.04 -13.87 -6.84
C LYS A 52 -22.11 -12.99 -7.66
N HIS A 53 -21.65 -11.86 -7.11
CA HIS A 53 -20.90 -10.84 -7.84
C HIS A 53 -19.61 -10.46 -7.14
N CYS A 54 -18.61 -10.12 -7.95
CA CYS A 54 -17.37 -9.51 -7.51
C CYS A 54 -17.49 -7.98 -7.62
N CYS A 55 -17.76 -7.32 -6.48
CA CYS A 55 -17.95 -5.87 -6.38
C CYS A 55 -16.62 -5.07 -6.45
N ILE A 56 -15.82 -5.27 -7.51
CA ILE A 56 -14.54 -4.57 -7.74
C ILE A 56 -14.72 -3.33 -8.64
N ASN A 57 -15.84 -3.26 -9.37
CA ASN A 57 -16.08 -2.17 -10.31
C ASN A 57 -16.11 -0.81 -9.58
N TYR A 58 -15.32 0.14 -10.09
CA TYR A 58 -15.22 1.50 -9.58
C TYR A 58 -15.78 2.55 -10.56
N PHE A 59 -16.28 2.12 -11.73
CA PHE A 59 -16.90 3.01 -12.72
C PHE A 59 -18.37 3.26 -12.38
N ILE A 60 -18.82 4.50 -12.54
CA ILE A 60 -20.21 4.93 -12.30
C ILE A 60 -21.19 4.20 -13.24
N GLN A 61 -20.79 4.01 -14.50
CA GLN A 61 -21.61 3.39 -15.55
C GLN A 61 -21.25 1.92 -15.80
N GLY A 62 -20.51 1.29 -14.88
CA GLY A 62 -20.14 -0.13 -15.02
C GLY A 62 -21.06 -1.04 -14.21
N GLU A 63 -21.14 -2.29 -14.63
CA GLU A 63 -21.81 -3.36 -13.87
C GLU A 63 -20.78 -4.20 -13.09
N ASP A 64 -21.23 -4.80 -11.99
CA ASP A 64 -20.39 -5.69 -11.18
C ASP A 64 -20.24 -7.05 -11.89
N VAL A 65 -19.02 -7.59 -11.87
CA VAL A 65 -18.69 -8.84 -12.56
C VAL A 65 -19.39 -10.01 -11.87
N VAL A 66 -20.16 -10.81 -12.61
CA VAL A 66 -20.80 -12.04 -12.11
C VAL A 66 -19.73 -13.11 -11.87
N LEU A 67 -19.80 -13.78 -10.73
CA LEU A 67 -18.95 -14.92 -10.42
C LEU A 67 -19.38 -16.12 -11.26
N LYS A 68 -18.41 -16.73 -11.94
CA LYS A 68 -18.60 -17.94 -12.75
C LYS A 68 -18.41 -19.17 -11.88
N ASP A 69 -18.79 -20.33 -12.42
CA ASP A 69 -18.46 -21.61 -11.79
C ASP A 69 -16.95 -21.84 -11.79
N TYR A 70 -16.46 -22.58 -10.78
CA TYR A 70 -15.02 -22.83 -10.61
C TYR A 70 -14.35 -23.46 -11.83
N SER A 71 -15.07 -24.32 -12.57
CA SER A 71 -14.57 -25.00 -13.76
C SER A 71 -14.29 -24.08 -14.96
N GLU A 72 -14.86 -22.87 -14.99
CA GLU A 72 -14.56 -21.89 -16.04
C GLU A 72 -13.24 -21.17 -15.81
N TYR A 73 -12.72 -21.19 -14.57
CA TYR A 73 -11.46 -20.55 -14.26
C TYR A 73 -10.28 -21.43 -14.63
N PRO A 74 -9.11 -20.84 -14.92
CA PRO A 74 -7.91 -21.60 -15.24
C PRO A 74 -7.48 -22.53 -14.10
N SER A 75 -6.92 -23.69 -14.45
CA SER A 75 -6.50 -24.72 -13.48
C SER A 75 -5.48 -24.24 -12.45
N TRP A 76 -4.61 -23.29 -12.80
CA TRP A 76 -3.62 -22.73 -11.88
C TRP A 76 -4.26 -21.99 -10.68
N LEU A 77 -5.53 -21.62 -10.76
CA LEU A 77 -6.23 -20.98 -9.64
C LEU A 77 -6.36 -21.93 -8.45
N GLU A 78 -6.65 -23.21 -8.71
CA GLU A 78 -6.76 -24.24 -7.68
C GLU A 78 -5.40 -24.48 -7.01
N GLU A 79 -4.33 -24.51 -7.80
CA GLU A 79 -2.95 -24.64 -7.32
C GLU A 79 -2.55 -23.48 -6.40
N LEU A 80 -3.00 -22.25 -6.69
CA LEU A 80 -2.73 -21.08 -5.85
C LEU A 80 -3.45 -21.16 -4.51
N LEU A 81 -4.68 -21.67 -4.48
CA LEU A 81 -5.46 -21.85 -3.24
C LEU A 81 -4.88 -22.96 -2.37
N ALA A 82 -4.35 -24.01 -3.01
CA ALA A 82 -3.75 -25.15 -2.32
C ALA A 82 -2.33 -24.88 -1.79
N LYS A 83 -1.67 -23.79 -2.20
CA LYS A 83 -0.28 -23.51 -1.80
C LYS A 83 -0.19 -23.10 -0.32
N ASP A 84 0.10 -24.08 0.52
CA ASP A 84 0.28 -23.92 1.96
C ASP A 84 1.60 -23.22 2.34
N SER A 85 1.61 -22.75 3.60
CA SER A 85 2.47 -21.77 4.27
C SER A 85 3.96 -21.61 3.84
N PRO A 86 4.60 -20.45 4.14
CA PRO A 86 5.98 -20.12 3.78
C PRO A 86 7.11 -21.01 4.35
N HIS A 87 6.78 -22.00 5.18
CA HIS A 87 7.75 -22.78 5.92
C HIS A 87 8.31 -24.00 5.16
N SER A 88 7.73 -24.33 4.01
CA SER A 88 8.08 -25.51 3.19
C SER A 88 8.93 -25.18 1.95
N LEU A 89 9.35 -23.93 1.73
CA LEU A 89 10.09 -23.57 0.52
C LEU A 89 11.50 -24.19 0.51
N SER A 90 11.83 -24.86 -0.59
CA SER A 90 13.14 -25.44 -0.81
C SER A 90 14.19 -24.36 -1.09
N PRO A 91 15.45 -24.51 -0.65
CA PRO A 91 16.55 -23.61 -1.01
C PRO A 91 16.84 -23.48 -2.51
N GLU A 92 16.37 -24.42 -3.32
CA GLU A 92 16.50 -24.39 -4.78
C GLU A 92 15.52 -23.39 -5.42
N ASP A 93 14.42 -23.08 -4.74
CA ASP A 93 13.39 -22.18 -5.24
C ASP A 93 13.79 -20.71 -5.09
N TYR A 94 13.54 -19.91 -6.12
CA TYR A 94 13.77 -18.46 -6.07
C TYR A 94 12.99 -17.77 -4.94
N GLU A 95 11.77 -18.25 -4.66
CA GLU A 95 10.90 -17.69 -3.63
C GLU A 95 11.52 -17.79 -2.22
N TYR A 96 12.27 -18.86 -1.94
CA TYR A 96 13.00 -19.03 -0.68
C TYR A 96 13.97 -17.87 -0.44
N TRP A 97 14.81 -17.57 -1.42
CA TRP A 97 15.80 -16.49 -1.32
C TRP A 97 15.14 -15.10 -1.22
N ARG A 98 14.02 -14.90 -1.93
CA ARG A 98 13.23 -13.67 -1.82
C ARG A 98 12.71 -13.48 -0.39
N GLN A 99 12.21 -14.54 0.25
CA GLN A 99 11.77 -14.50 1.65
C GLN A 99 12.94 -14.28 2.61
N LEU A 100 14.09 -14.93 2.40
CA LEU A 100 15.28 -14.75 3.22
C LEU A 100 15.77 -13.30 3.18
N LYS A 101 15.87 -12.69 2.00
CA LYS A 101 16.21 -11.27 1.83
C LYS A 101 15.19 -10.34 2.49
N LYS A 102 13.91 -10.72 2.55
CA LYS A 102 12.87 -9.95 3.27
C LYS A 102 13.10 -10.03 4.79
N LYS A 103 13.42 -11.23 5.31
CA LYS A 103 13.75 -11.45 6.73
C LYS A 103 15.01 -10.68 7.14
N ASP A 104 16.09 -10.75 6.36
CA ASP A 104 17.33 -9.99 6.61
C ASP A 104 17.08 -8.47 6.62
N ARG A 105 16.34 -7.95 5.64
CA ARG A 105 15.94 -6.52 5.61
C ARG A 105 15.15 -6.13 6.86
N ARG A 106 14.22 -6.97 7.30
CA ARG A 106 13.45 -6.73 8.54
C ARG A 106 14.36 -6.74 9.77
N PHE A 107 15.28 -7.69 9.86
CA PHE A 107 16.26 -7.79 10.94
C PHE A 107 17.16 -6.55 11.01
N LYS A 108 17.76 -6.14 9.89
CA LYS A 108 18.61 -4.94 9.80
C LYS A 108 17.85 -3.67 10.17
N ARG A 109 16.60 -3.51 9.72
CA ARG A 109 15.74 -2.37 10.12
C ARG A 109 15.52 -2.36 11.63
N LYS A 110 15.16 -3.50 12.22
CA LYS A 110 14.94 -3.62 13.67
C LYS A 110 16.21 -3.32 14.46
N ARG A 111 17.35 -3.86 14.03
CA ARG A 111 18.66 -3.58 14.64
C ARG A 111 19.01 -2.09 14.56
N ASN A 112 18.86 -1.47 13.39
CA ASN A 112 19.16 -0.05 13.19
C ASN A 112 18.22 0.85 14.02
N PHE A 113 16.95 0.47 14.14
CA PHE A 113 15.99 1.15 15.00
C PHE A 113 16.45 1.14 16.46
N PHE A 114 16.81 -0.02 17.01
CA PHE A 114 17.29 -0.09 18.39
C PHE A 114 18.62 0.64 18.59
N ARG A 115 19.54 0.56 17.61
CA ARG A 115 20.79 1.33 17.63
C ARG A 115 20.54 2.83 17.64
N PHE A 116 19.54 3.31 16.91
CA PHE A 116 19.14 4.72 16.91
C PHE A 116 18.51 5.10 18.26
N ARG A 117 17.60 4.28 18.82
CA ARG A 117 17.02 4.50 20.16
C ARG A 117 18.03 4.57 21.28
N SER A 118 19.09 3.75 21.22
CA SER A 118 20.16 3.79 22.21
C SER A 118 21.25 4.83 21.90
N SER A 119 21.14 5.56 20.78
CA SER A 119 22.13 6.55 20.38
C SER A 119 22.00 7.84 21.20
N PHE A 120 23.14 8.50 21.42
CA PHE A 120 23.19 9.84 21.99
C PHE A 120 22.37 10.86 21.18
N VAL A 121 22.29 10.68 19.86
CA VAL A 121 21.54 11.56 18.95
C VAL A 121 20.05 11.58 19.31
N GLN A 122 19.43 10.43 19.59
CA GLN A 122 18.03 10.40 19.99
C GLN A 122 17.81 11.05 21.36
N ARG A 123 18.73 10.86 22.32
CA ARG A 123 18.68 11.55 23.62
C ARG A 123 18.76 13.07 23.45
N TYR A 124 19.69 13.55 22.62
CA TYR A 124 19.82 14.97 22.31
C TYR A 124 18.54 15.56 21.71
N TYR A 125 17.89 14.86 20.77
CA TYR A 125 16.62 15.34 20.21
C TYR A 125 15.47 15.40 21.23
N LEU A 126 15.42 14.45 22.17
CA LEU A 126 14.44 14.45 23.26
C LEU A 126 14.72 15.58 24.27
N ASP A 127 15.98 15.83 24.61
CA ASP A 127 16.40 16.92 25.52
C ASP A 127 16.07 18.30 24.93
N GLN A 128 16.08 18.44 23.61
CA GLN A 128 15.64 19.66 22.90
C GLN A 128 14.10 19.80 22.82
N GLY A 129 13.35 18.97 23.54
CA GLY A 129 11.89 19.00 23.59
C GLY A 129 11.20 18.58 22.29
N LYS A 130 11.92 17.95 21.35
CA LYS A 130 11.30 17.46 20.12
C LYS A 130 10.55 16.16 20.40
N HIS A 131 9.36 16.05 19.82
CA HIS A 131 8.55 14.84 19.92
C HIS A 131 9.26 13.64 19.29
N ASP A 132 9.19 12.47 19.93
CA ASP A 132 9.65 11.22 19.36
C ASP A 132 8.85 10.97 18.07
N ALA A 133 9.52 10.87 16.92
CA ALA A 133 8.89 10.70 15.60
C ALA A 133 8.15 9.36 15.44
N PHE A 134 8.18 8.53 16.48
CA PHE A 134 7.64 7.18 16.50
C PHE A 134 6.61 6.94 17.62
N ASN A 135 6.23 7.97 18.38
CA ASN A 135 5.14 7.94 19.37
C ASN A 135 3.90 8.70 18.89
#